data_AF-F4N6T6-F1
#
_entry.id   AF-F4N6T6-F1
#
_cell.length_a   1.000
_cell.length_b   1.000
_cell.length_c   1.000
_cell.angle_alpha   90.00
_cell.angle_beta   90.00
_cell.angle_gamma   90.00
#
_symmetry.space_group_name_H-M   'P 1'
#
loop_
_entity.id
_entity.type
_entity.pdbx_description
1 polymer ?
#
loop_
_entity_poly.entity_id
_entity_poly.type
_entity_poly.pdbx_seq_one_letter_code
_entity_poly.pdbx_strand_id
1 'polypeptide(L)' 'MSQPFDFDKALKALQSGQALTGKDGILTPLIKQLTEAALAAELDSHLAQDLEANRKNGSGKKTIKAQPVALN' A
#
# COMPACT_ATOMS: atom_id res chain seq x y z
N MET A 1 -8.15 5.13 7.88
CA MET A 1 -6.90 5.01 8.64
C MET A 1 -6.29 3.66 8.33
N SER A 2 -5.09 3.63 7.75
CA SER A 2 -4.31 2.39 7.66
C SER A 2 -3.83 2.05 9.07
N GLN A 3 -3.91 0.78 9.47
CA GLN A 3 -3.30 0.34 10.73
C GLN A 3 -1.78 0.42 10.60
N PRO A 4 -1.02 0.80 11.64
CA PRO A 4 0.44 0.80 11.60
C PRO A 4 1.01 -0.57 11.19
N PHE A 5 2.17 -0.57 10.53
CA PHE A 5 2.85 -1.83 10.20
C PHE A 5 3.42 -2.48 11.46
N ASP A 6 3.07 -3.74 11.70
CA ASP A 6 3.52 -4.52 12.85
C ASP A 6 4.84 -5.25 12.52
N PHE A 7 5.95 -4.66 12.95
CA PHE A 7 7.28 -5.20 12.70
C PHE A 7 7.56 -6.50 13.47
N ASP A 8 7.00 -6.67 14.67
CA ASP A 8 7.20 -7.88 15.47
C ASP A 8 6.49 -9.08 14.83
N LYS A 9 5.28 -8.88 14.33
CA LYS A 9 4.55 -9.89 13.55
C LYS A 9 5.28 -10.21 12.25
N ALA A 10 5.78 -9.20 11.55
CA ALA A 10 6.54 -9.39 10.30
C ALA A 10 7.82 -10.21 10.54
N LEU A 11 8.55 -9.94 11.63
CA LEU A 11 9.76 -10.67 12.00
C LEU A 11 9.45 -12.14 12.33
N LYS A 12 8.39 -12.42 13.09
CA LYS A 12 7.95 -13.80 13.38
C LYS A 12 7.55 -14.56 12.11
N ALA A 13 6.82 -13.90 11.21
CA ALA A 13 6.44 -14.47 9.92
C ALA A 13 7.66 -14.79 9.05
N LEU A 14 8.65 -13.89 9.02
CA LEU A 14 9.91 -14.11 8.33
C LEU A 14 10.66 -15.32 8.90
N GLN A 15 10.74 -15.43 10.23
CA GLN A 15 11.36 -16.56 10.92
C GLN A 15 10.64 -17.89 10.64
N SER A 16 9.31 -17.86 10.42
CA SER A 16 8.54 -19.05 10.01
C SER A 16 8.66 -19.42 8.53
N GLY A 17 9.44 -18.67 7.74
CA GLY A 17 9.64 -18.93 6.31
C GLY A 17 8.49 -18.46 5.41
N GLN A 18 7.62 -17.56 5.89
CA GLN A 18 6.59 -16.96 5.05
C GLN A 18 7.24 -16.10 3.95
N ALA A 19 6.67 -16.12 2.75
CA ALA A 19 7.18 -15.33 1.63
C ALA A 19 7.17 -13.82 1.95
N LEU A 20 8.21 -13.11 1.51
CA LEU A 20 8.31 -11.66 1.69
C LEU A 20 7.28 -10.89 0.86
N THR A 21 6.97 -11.39 -0.34
CA THR A 21 6.10 -10.74 -1.34
C THR A 21 4.96 -11.67 -1.76
N GLY A 22 4.10 -11.21 -2.68
CA GLY A 22 2.91 -11.94 -3.11
C GLY A 22 1.64 -11.53 -2.37
N LYS A 23 0.51 -12.20 -2.65
CA LYS A 23 -0.81 -11.82 -2.09
C LYS A 23 -0.80 -11.73 -0.57
N ASP A 24 -0.16 -12.70 0.07
CA ASP A 24 -0.08 -12.83 1.53
C ASP A 24 1.38 -12.66 2.01
N GLY A 25 2.18 -11.92 1.25
CA GLY A 25 3.57 -11.63 1.59
C GLY A 25 3.70 -10.75 2.83
N ILE A 26 4.78 -10.95 3.59
CA ILE A 26 5.08 -10.19 4.81
C ILE A 26 5.07 -8.67 4.55
N LEU A 27 5.60 -8.23 3.40
CA LEU A 27 5.73 -6.82 3.04
C LEU A 27 4.50 -6.24 2.32
N THR A 28 3.51 -7.07 1.97
CA THR A 28 2.33 -6.62 1.21
C THR A 28 1.54 -5.51 1.92
N PRO A 29 1.33 -5.54 3.25
CA PRO A 29 0.71 -4.42 3.96
C PRO A 29 1.52 -3.11 3.83
N LEU A 30 2.85 -3.18 3.87
CA LEU A 30 3.73 -2.01 3.76
C LEU A 30 3.70 -1.42 2.35
N ILE A 31 3.77 -2.27 1.32
CA ILE A 31 3.66 -1.85 -0.09
C ILE A 31 2.32 -1.16 -0.33
N LYS A 32 1.23 -1.71 0.24
CA LYS A 32 -0.11 -1.10 0.16
C LYS A 32 -0.13 0.29 0.82
N GLN A 33 0.35 0.41 2.05
CA GLN A 33 0.39 1.69 2.77
C GLN A 33 1.18 2.75 2.01
N LEU A 34 2.36 2.39 1.50
CA LEU A 34 3.20 3.28 0.72
C LEU A 34 2.49 3.75 -0.57
N THR A 35 1.87 2.82 -1.29
CA THR A 35 1.16 3.13 -2.54
C THR A 35 -0.05 4.05 -2.29
N GLU A 36 -0.82 3.77 -1.24
CA GLU A 36 -1.96 4.62 -0.86
C GLU A 36 -1.53 6.02 -0.42
N ALA A 37 -0.42 6.12 0.34
CA ALA A 37 0.14 7.40 0.75
C ALA A 37 0.65 8.22 -0.45
N ALA A 38 1.33 7.57 -1.40
CA ALA A 38 1.79 8.21 -2.63
C ALA A 38 0.61 8.74 -3.48
N LEU A 39 -0.44 7.95 -3.68
CA LEU A 39 -1.64 8.37 -4.41
C LEU A 39 -2.37 9.52 -3.72
N ALA A 40 -2.44 9.52 -2.38
CA ALA A 40 -3.04 10.62 -1.63
C ALA A 40 -2.23 11.92 -1.81
N ALA A 41 -0.89 11.83 -1.73
CA ALA A 41 -0.01 12.98 -1.94
C ALA A 41 -0.09 13.52 -3.38
N GLU A 42 -0.20 12.64 -4.38
CA GLU A 42 -0.41 13.02 -5.78
C GLU A 42 -1.73 13.79 -5.95
N LEU A 43 -2.83 13.29 -5.36
CA LEU A 43 -4.13 13.98 -5.39
C LEU A 43 -4.08 15.34 -4.71
N ASP A 44 -3.42 15.44 -3.56
CA ASP A 44 -3.26 16.70 -2.83
C ASP A 44 -2.42 17.71 -3.62
N SER A 45 -1.34 17.25 -4.24
CA SER A 45 -0.51 18.08 -5.11
C SER A 45 -1.29 18.57 -6.33
N HIS A 46 -2.10 17.70 -6.95
CA HIS A 46 -2.91 18.06 -8.11
C HIS A 46 -3.95 19.14 -7.76
N LEU A 47 -4.70 18.96 -6.67
CA LEU A 47 -5.71 19.94 -6.23
C LEU A 47 -5.09 21.28 -5.83
N ALA A 48 -3.88 21.29 -5.29
CA ALA A 48 -3.18 22.52 -4.94
C ALA A 48 -2.73 23.33 -6.17
N GLN A 49 -2.58 22.67 -7.32
CA GLN A 49 -2.15 23.28 -8.59
C GLN A 49 -3.32 23.55 -9.55
N ASP A 50 -4.54 23.12 -9.20
CA ASP A 50 -5.70 23.24 -10.08
C ASP A 50 -6.16 24.70 -10.16
N LEU A 51 -6.35 25.19 -11.40
CA LEU A 51 -6.81 26.56 -11.67
C LEU A 51 -8.34 26.64 -11.57
N GLU A 52 -9.02 25.51 -11.79
CA GLU A 52 -10.47 25.40 -11.75
C GLU A 52 -10.95 24.86 -10.39
N ALA A 53 -12.18 25.19 -10.01
CA ALA A 53 -12.74 24.76 -8.74
C ALA A 53 -13.02 23.24 -8.72
N ASN A 54 -12.09 22.46 -8.17
CA ASN A 54 -12.18 21.01 -8.06
C ASN A 54 -12.13 20.54 -6.59
N ARG A 55 -12.83 19.45 -6.26
CA ARG A 55 -12.93 18.92 -4.89
C ARG A 55 -12.89 17.39 -4.89
N LYS A 56 -12.38 16.82 -3.79
CA LYS A 56 -12.32 15.37 -3.59
C LYS A 56 -13.72 14.75 -3.60
N ASN A 57 -13.92 13.68 -4.38
CA ASN A 57 -15.18 12.94 -4.51
C ASN A 57 -15.11 11.53 -3.91
N GLY A 58 -14.68 11.43 -2.65
CA GLY A 58 -14.57 10.14 -1.94
C GLY A 58 -13.40 9.28 -2.41
N SER A 59 -13.52 7.95 -2.24
CA SER A 59 -12.46 6.97 -2.53
C SER A 59 -13.03 5.69 -3.12
N GLY A 60 -12.34 5.09 -4.10
CA GLY A 60 -12.65 3.77 -4.66
C GLY A 60 -11.72 2.67 -4.14
N LYS A 61 -12.15 1.40 -4.24
CA LYS A 61 -11.31 0.23 -3.94
C LYS A 61 -10.89 -0.45 -5.24
N LYS A 62 -9.61 -0.77 -5.37
CA LYS A 62 -9.07 -1.55 -6.49
C LYS A 62 -8.13 -2.63 -5.96
N THR A 63 -8.34 -3.86 -6.41
CA THR A 63 -7.43 -4.99 -6.11
C THR A 63 -6.35 -5.02 -7.19
N ILE A 64 -5.10 -4.79 -6.80
CA ILE A 64 -3.94 -4.78 -7.71
C ILE A 64 -3.23 -6.13 -7.64
N LYS A 65 -2.86 -6.68 -8.80
CA LYS A 65 -1.96 -7.83 -8.85
C LYS A 65 -0.56 -7.36 -8.48
N ALA A 66 -0.05 -7.82 -7.35
CA ALA A 66 1.35 -7.66 -6.98
C ALA A 66 2.20 -8.75 -7.66
N GLN A 67 3.53 -8.61 -7.58
CA GLN A 67 4.44 -9.60 -8.12
C GLN A 67 4.13 -11.01 -7.56
N PRO A 68 4.26 -12.07 -8.38
CA PRO A 68 4.11 -13.45 -7.91
C PRO A 68 5.10 -13.74 -6.79
N VAL A 69 4.77 -14.69 -5.90
CA VAL A 69 5.75 -15.27 -4.98
C VAL A 69 6.88 -15.85 -5.82
N ALA A 70 8.10 -15.37 -5.62
CA ALA A 70 9.27 -16.07 -6.14
C ALA A 70 9.38 -17.38 -5.35
N LEU A 71 9.21 -18.50 -6.05
CA LEU A 71 9.53 -19.83 -5.53
C LEU A 71 11.03 -19.99 -5.68
N ASN A 72 11.74 -20.01 -4.56
CA ASN A 72 13.14 -20.42 -4.47
C ASN A 72 13.23 -21.67 -3.62
#